data_AF-A0AAU7GRU1-F1
#
_entry.id   AF-A0AAU7GRU1-F1
#
_cell.length_a   1.000
_cell.length_b   1.000
_cell.length_c   1.000
_cell.angle_alpha   90.00
_cell.angle_beta   90.00
_cell.angle_gamma   90.00
#
_symmetry.space_group_name_H-M   'P 1'
#
loop_
_entity.id
_entity.type
_entity.pdbx_description
1 polymer ?
#
loop_
_entity_poly.entity_id
_entity_poly.type
_entity_poly.pdbx_seq_one_letter_code
_entity_poly.pdbx_strand_id
1 'polypeptide(L)'
;MTEDDELFADMPRAYIRGLEKGKGYVKENYLRERREWIKLRQTIAHYESEGKKEHKKRLAELYREEKQLAKALADMPPDPVLPPPAPLIKVSGVVTNYHQRCLSHYFDTKAYPQTWEYFSRQDENMASAAMVLASTGSAATAQGMVASNEDRVPAAAWYVTGEINGRQFSGWLGAPYCREGEEVELIAAPVGEEYLVYALIRPHARSLTMPPWCYQGIRRARIDAMKVPISVVIILAILLLIVGLYKEDWVVSEGLMQVITIFLVTGTFLYILPAIWTIWRRHPFPKEQLTEEILTVAGWDNVTNIDLLKHDKKKIKEFKKQGRSIRLLKSGWWFYYY
;
A
#
# COMPACT_ATOMS: atom_id res chain seq x y z
N MET A 1 -38.86 -1.44 -7.96
CA MET A 1 -37.54 -0.80 -8.04
C MET A 1 -37.79 0.64 -7.65
N THR A 2 -37.50 1.01 -6.40
CA THR A 2 -37.67 2.38 -5.90
C THR A 2 -36.49 3.24 -6.37
N GLU A 3 -36.65 4.56 -6.47
CA GLU A 3 -35.57 5.52 -6.81
C GLU A 3 -34.29 5.29 -5.98
N ASP A 4 -34.43 4.80 -4.74
CA ASP A 4 -33.31 4.44 -3.87
C ASP A 4 -32.44 3.29 -4.42
N ASP A 5 -33.02 2.32 -5.14
CA ASP A 5 -32.26 1.23 -5.78
C ASP A 5 -31.45 1.73 -7.00
N GLU A 6 -31.88 2.80 -7.67
CA GLU A 6 -31.11 3.46 -8.73
C GLU A 6 -29.93 4.26 -8.15
N LEU A 7 -30.09 4.80 -6.93
CA LEU A 7 -29.04 5.52 -6.20
C LEU A 7 -27.83 4.65 -5.82
N PHE A 8 -28.04 3.33 -5.67
CA PHE A 8 -26.96 2.35 -5.40
C PHE A 8 -26.13 2.00 -6.64
N ALA A 9 -26.68 2.14 -7.85
CA ALA A 9 -26.10 1.58 -9.08
C ALA A 9 -25.30 2.59 -9.92
N ASP A 10 -25.68 3.87 -9.87
CA ASP A 10 -25.01 4.93 -10.60
C ASP A 10 -24.22 5.81 -9.63
N MET A 11 -22.89 5.62 -9.56
CA MET A 11 -21.95 6.77 -9.54
C MET A 11 -20.45 6.48 -9.46
N PRO A 12 -19.86 5.35 -9.01
CA PRO A 12 -18.40 5.33 -8.88
C PRO A 12 -17.69 5.48 -10.24
N ARG A 13 -18.17 4.75 -11.25
CA ARG A 13 -17.68 4.90 -12.64
C ARG A 13 -18.21 6.12 -13.36
N ALA A 14 -19.46 6.54 -13.13
CA ALA A 14 -20.05 7.66 -13.86
C ALA A 14 -19.55 9.01 -13.34
N TYR A 15 -19.23 9.10 -12.05
CA TYR A 15 -18.46 10.18 -11.44
C TYR A 15 -17.06 10.22 -12.05
N ILE A 16 -16.31 9.10 -12.04
CA ILE A 16 -15.00 9.04 -12.70
C ILE A 16 -15.09 9.34 -14.21
N ARG A 17 -16.11 8.84 -14.94
CA ARG A 17 -16.31 9.12 -16.37
C ARG A 17 -16.78 10.55 -16.65
N GLY A 18 -17.59 11.13 -15.76
CA GLY A 18 -18.02 12.52 -15.81
C GLY A 18 -16.83 13.46 -15.58
N LEU A 19 -15.90 13.02 -14.73
CA LEU A 19 -14.61 13.66 -14.51
C LEU A 19 -13.67 13.46 -15.71
N GLU A 20 -13.68 12.30 -16.37
CA GLU A 20 -12.96 12.04 -17.64
C GLU A 20 -13.46 12.89 -18.82
N LYS A 21 -14.78 13.13 -18.93
CA LYS A 21 -15.38 13.88 -20.04
C LYS A 21 -15.23 15.41 -19.95
N GLY A 22 -14.86 15.95 -18.78
CA GLY A 22 -14.66 17.39 -18.58
C GLY A 22 -13.21 17.84 -18.59
N LYS A 23 -12.28 17.03 -18.05
CA LYS A 23 -10.81 17.23 -17.93
C LYS A 23 -10.32 16.05 -17.07
N GLY A 24 -10.13 14.87 -17.64
CA GLY A 24 -9.75 13.68 -16.87
C GLY A 24 -8.67 13.98 -15.84
N TYR A 25 -8.88 13.55 -14.59
CA TYR A 25 -7.94 13.83 -13.51
C TYR A 25 -6.52 13.46 -13.95
N VAL A 26 -5.64 14.45 -13.96
CA VAL A 26 -4.23 14.22 -14.16
C VAL A 26 -3.76 13.52 -12.90
N LYS A 27 -3.35 12.25 -13.01
CA LYS A 27 -2.64 11.58 -11.92
C LYS A 27 -1.34 12.34 -11.70
N GLU A 28 -1.33 13.22 -10.72
CA GLU A 28 -0.17 14.02 -10.37
C GLU A 28 0.90 13.09 -9.79
N ASN A 29 2.10 13.15 -10.36
CA ASN A 29 3.21 12.28 -9.97
C ASN A 29 4.30 13.11 -9.29
N TYR A 30 3.95 13.63 -8.13
CA TYR A 30 4.86 14.39 -7.28
C TYR A 30 6.09 13.59 -6.84
N LEU A 31 6.01 12.25 -6.79
CA LEU A 31 7.18 11.40 -6.54
C LEU A 31 8.21 11.51 -7.66
N ARG A 32 7.77 11.59 -8.92
CA ARG A 32 8.66 11.83 -10.06
C ARG A 32 9.23 13.23 -10.00
N GLU A 33 8.39 14.24 -9.78
CA GLU A 33 8.81 15.64 -9.70
C GLU A 33 9.83 15.88 -8.57
N ARG A 34 9.63 15.26 -7.39
CA ARG A 34 10.58 15.31 -6.28
C ARG A 34 11.92 14.65 -6.64
N ARG A 35 11.91 13.50 -7.34
CA ARG A 35 13.15 12.85 -7.83
C ARG A 35 13.88 13.71 -8.86
N GLU A 36 13.15 14.31 -9.79
CA GLU A 36 13.71 15.22 -10.79
C GLU A 36 14.34 16.44 -10.12
N TRP A 37 13.67 17.03 -9.12
CA TRP A 37 14.20 18.14 -8.34
C TRP A 37 15.48 17.78 -7.57
N ILE A 38 15.55 16.59 -6.96
CA ILE A 38 16.77 16.11 -6.29
C ILE A 38 17.92 15.94 -7.29
N LYS A 39 17.66 15.29 -8.44
CA LYS A 39 18.66 15.14 -9.51
C LYS A 39 19.14 16.50 -10.01
N LEU A 40 18.22 17.42 -10.24
CA LEU A 40 18.52 18.77 -10.70
C LEU A 40 19.44 19.50 -9.71
N ARG A 41 19.18 19.39 -8.40
CA ARG A 41 20.05 19.95 -7.36
C ARG A 41 21.44 19.32 -7.35
N GLN A 42 21.56 18.01 -7.54
CA GLN A 42 22.85 17.33 -7.66
C GLN A 42 23.61 17.82 -8.89
N THR A 43 22.91 17.99 -10.02
CA THR A 43 23.48 18.52 -11.26
C THR A 43 23.94 19.98 -11.09
N ILE A 44 23.15 20.83 -10.43
CA ILE A 44 23.55 22.20 -10.09
C ILE A 44 24.83 22.17 -9.24
N ALA A 45 24.86 21.39 -8.16
CA ALA A 45 26.02 21.28 -7.28
C ALA A 45 27.28 20.81 -8.02
N HIS A 46 27.15 19.88 -8.97
CA HIS A 46 28.24 19.42 -9.82
C HIS A 46 28.78 20.56 -10.70
N TYR A 47 27.92 21.27 -11.44
CA TYR A 47 28.36 22.41 -12.27
C TYR A 47 28.90 23.59 -11.46
N GLU A 48 28.41 23.79 -10.23
CA GLU A 48 28.96 24.78 -9.31
C GLU A 48 30.39 24.42 -8.89
N SER A 49 30.68 23.12 -8.73
CA SER A 49 32.00 22.61 -8.36
C SER A 49 33.02 22.65 -9.51
N GLU A 50 32.58 22.45 -10.76
CA GLU A 50 33.46 22.53 -11.95
C GLU A 50 33.83 23.96 -12.32
N GLY A 51 32.97 24.94 -12.03
CA GLY A 51 33.29 26.35 -12.20
C GLY A 51 32.09 27.20 -12.62
N LYS A 52 31.56 27.99 -11.67
CA LYS A 52 30.37 28.85 -11.89
C LYS A 52 30.46 29.80 -13.10
N LYS A 53 31.65 30.28 -13.45
CA LYS A 53 31.83 31.23 -14.57
C LYS A 53 31.76 30.56 -15.94
N GLU A 54 32.22 29.31 -16.04
CA GLU A 54 32.26 28.55 -17.30
C GLU A 54 30.87 28.07 -17.71
N HIS A 55 30.06 27.61 -16.73
CA HIS A 55 28.72 27.08 -16.97
C HIS A 55 27.58 28.07 -16.70
N LYS A 56 27.86 29.38 -16.69
CA LYS A 56 26.89 30.43 -16.28
C LYS A 56 25.54 30.36 -17.01
N LYS A 57 25.54 30.12 -18.32
CA LYS A 57 24.29 30.00 -19.12
C LYS A 57 23.49 28.75 -18.72
N ARG A 58 24.18 27.61 -18.54
CA ARG A 58 23.57 26.34 -18.16
C ARG A 58 23.00 26.39 -16.74
N LEU A 59 23.74 26.97 -15.80
CA LEU A 59 23.25 27.20 -14.43
C LEU A 59 21.99 28.07 -14.41
N ALA A 60 21.92 29.12 -15.24
CA ALA A 60 20.74 29.97 -15.33
C ALA A 60 19.49 29.22 -15.83
N GLU A 61 19.64 28.25 -16.74
CA GLU A 61 18.56 27.36 -17.17
C GLU A 61 18.14 26.43 -16.03
N LEU A 62 19.11 25.76 -15.38
CA LEU A 62 18.84 24.82 -14.28
C LEU A 62 18.14 25.50 -13.10
N TYR A 63 18.50 26.73 -12.73
CA TYR A 63 17.78 27.47 -11.68
C TYR A 63 16.35 27.86 -12.07
N ARG A 64 16.07 28.08 -13.37
CA ARG A 64 14.69 28.33 -13.84
C ARG A 64 13.85 27.06 -13.73
N GLU A 65 14.41 25.92 -14.13
CA GLU A 65 13.79 24.60 -13.96
C GLU A 65 13.56 24.28 -12.47
N GLU A 66 14.54 24.56 -11.60
CA GLU A 66 14.42 24.37 -10.15
C GLU A 66 13.29 25.21 -9.58
N LYS A 67 13.15 26.46 -10.02
CA LYS A 67 12.07 27.35 -9.57
C LYS A 67 10.69 26.88 -10.03
N GLN A 68 10.57 26.35 -11.25
CA GLN A 68 9.32 25.78 -11.76
C GLN A 68 8.93 24.53 -10.97
N LEU A 69 9.87 23.61 -10.77
CA LEU A 69 9.66 22.39 -9.96
C LEU A 69 9.36 22.74 -8.50
N ALA A 70 10.07 23.69 -7.90
CA ALA A 70 9.80 24.12 -6.53
C ALA A 70 8.40 24.73 -6.38
N LYS A 71 7.92 25.48 -7.39
CA LYS A 71 6.56 26.01 -7.41
C LYS A 71 5.52 24.89 -7.54
N ALA A 72 5.78 23.87 -8.36
CA ALA A 72 4.91 22.70 -8.45
C ALA A 72 4.86 21.90 -7.14
N LEU A 73 6.02 21.71 -6.50
CA LEU A 73 6.13 21.02 -5.20
C LEU A 73 5.50 21.80 -4.04
N ALA A 74 5.38 23.13 -4.14
CA ALA A 74 4.73 23.95 -3.11
C ALA A 74 3.21 23.77 -3.04
N ASP A 75 2.57 23.34 -4.14
CA ASP A 75 1.14 23.02 -4.20
C ASP A 75 0.82 21.59 -3.71
N MET A 76 1.85 20.83 -3.29
CA MET A 76 1.70 19.44 -2.91
C MET A 76 0.90 19.30 -1.61
N PRO A 77 -0.06 18.37 -1.55
CA PRO A 77 -0.68 17.96 -0.29
C PRO A 77 0.36 17.47 0.73
N PRO A 78 0.06 17.58 2.03
CA PRO A 78 0.95 17.06 3.08
C PRO A 78 1.15 15.54 2.94
N ASP A 79 2.34 15.08 3.32
CA ASP A 79 2.67 13.66 3.36
C ASP A 79 1.69 12.90 4.30
N PRO A 80 1.23 11.69 3.94
CA PRO A 80 0.43 10.83 4.81
C PRO A 80 1.08 10.60 6.17
N VAL A 81 0.28 10.73 7.23
CA VAL A 81 0.72 10.45 8.60
C VAL A 81 0.28 9.04 8.99
N LEU A 82 1.23 8.13 9.06
CA LEU A 82 1.04 6.73 9.44
C LEU A 82 2.16 6.35 10.42
N PRO A 83 1.90 5.84 11.63
CA PRO A 83 0.59 5.54 12.24
C PRO A 83 -0.20 6.81 12.63
N PRO A 84 -1.48 6.67 13.01
CA PRO A 84 -2.27 7.78 13.52
C PRO A 84 -1.63 8.46 14.74
N PRO A 85 -1.61 9.80 14.80
CA PRO A 85 -1.03 10.54 15.92
C PRO A 85 -1.91 10.50 17.19
N ALA A 86 -3.19 10.21 17.04
CA ALA A 86 -4.19 10.14 18.11
C ALA A 86 -5.13 8.94 17.86
N PRO A 87 -5.77 8.40 18.90
CA PRO A 87 -6.70 7.28 18.75
C PRO A 87 -7.85 7.65 17.82
N LEU A 88 -8.21 6.72 16.94
CA LEU A 88 -9.27 6.94 15.96
C LEU A 88 -10.65 7.09 16.63
N ILE A 89 -11.41 8.08 16.17
CA ILE A 89 -12.79 8.31 16.58
C ILE A 89 -13.73 8.23 15.38
N LYS A 90 -14.98 7.84 15.65
CA LYS A 90 -16.05 7.87 14.66
C LYS A 90 -16.76 9.22 14.70
N VAL A 91 -16.82 9.91 13.57
CA VAL A 91 -17.49 11.21 13.40
C VAL A 91 -18.54 11.05 12.31
N SER A 92 -19.82 11.07 12.71
CA SER A 92 -20.95 11.05 11.77
C SER A 92 -21.43 12.49 11.52
N GLY A 93 -21.80 12.80 10.28
CA GLY A 93 -22.29 14.12 9.92
C GLY A 93 -22.43 14.33 8.42
N VAL A 94 -22.88 15.53 8.06
CA VAL A 94 -23.03 15.95 6.66
C VAL A 94 -21.75 16.61 6.18
N VAL A 95 -21.25 16.19 5.02
CA VAL A 95 -20.03 16.77 4.43
C VAL A 95 -20.34 18.02 3.63
N THR A 96 -19.61 19.10 3.90
CA THR A 96 -19.62 20.34 3.12
C THR A 96 -18.22 20.64 2.53
N ASN A 97 -18.16 21.42 1.46
CA ASN A 97 -16.91 21.86 0.80
C ASN A 97 -15.97 20.70 0.42
N TYR A 98 -16.51 19.65 -0.22
CA TYR A 98 -15.75 18.42 -0.47
C TYR A 98 -14.86 18.57 -1.71
N HIS A 99 -13.55 18.43 -1.51
CA HIS A 99 -12.55 18.45 -2.57
C HIS A 99 -11.69 17.19 -2.53
N GLN A 100 -11.27 16.74 -3.71
CA GLN A 100 -10.45 15.54 -3.85
C GLN A 100 -9.45 15.65 -5.00
N ARG A 101 -8.22 15.20 -4.77
CA ARG A 101 -7.12 15.17 -5.74
C ARG A 101 -6.53 13.78 -5.83
N CYS A 102 -6.32 13.24 -7.02
CA CYS A 102 -5.73 11.90 -7.23
C CYS A 102 -4.22 12.01 -7.47
N LEU A 103 -3.42 11.42 -6.57
CA LEU A 103 -1.97 11.55 -6.58
C LEU A 103 -1.28 10.20 -6.48
N SER A 104 -0.08 10.10 -7.06
CA SER A 104 0.82 8.98 -6.81
C SER A 104 1.65 9.25 -5.57
N HIS A 105 1.52 8.41 -4.55
CA HIS A 105 2.25 8.61 -3.31
C HIS A 105 2.63 7.29 -2.64
N TYR A 106 3.53 7.33 -1.68
CA TYR A 106 3.89 6.15 -0.89
C TYR A 106 2.89 5.98 0.26
N PHE A 107 2.62 4.74 0.66
CA PHE A 107 1.76 4.43 1.81
C PHE A 107 2.44 3.37 2.67
N ASP A 108 3.77 3.39 2.62
CA ASP A 108 4.61 2.55 3.46
C ASP A 108 5.06 3.37 4.66
N THR A 109 5.02 2.78 5.85
CA THR A 109 5.59 3.41 7.03
C THR A 109 7.09 3.62 6.91
N LYS A 110 7.81 2.90 6.04
CA LYS A 110 9.21 3.23 5.74
C LYS A 110 9.39 4.48 4.87
N ALA A 111 8.33 4.98 4.25
CA ALA A 111 8.44 6.05 3.28
C ALA A 111 8.78 7.41 3.89
N TYR A 112 8.44 7.61 5.17
CA TYR A 112 8.47 8.92 5.81
C TYR A 112 9.51 9.02 6.93
N PRO A 113 10.23 10.15 7.04
CA PRO A 113 11.25 10.35 8.06
C PRO A 113 10.76 10.18 9.50
N GLN A 114 9.54 10.61 9.80
CA GLN A 114 8.93 10.51 11.12
C GLN A 114 8.76 9.07 11.62
N THR A 115 8.83 8.08 10.73
CA THR A 115 8.69 6.67 11.04
C THR A 115 9.98 5.88 10.84
N TRP A 116 11.09 6.54 10.50
CA TRP A 116 12.38 5.89 10.32
C TRP A 116 12.94 5.32 11.62
N GLU A 117 12.69 5.95 12.78
CA GLU A 117 13.15 5.41 14.07
C GLU A 117 12.62 3.99 14.36
N TYR A 118 11.41 3.67 13.89
CA TYR A 118 10.83 2.34 14.06
C TYR A 118 11.56 1.28 13.22
N PHE A 119 12.12 1.66 12.08
CA PHE A 119 12.75 0.74 11.11
C PHE A 119 14.27 0.85 11.04
N SER A 120 14.89 1.87 11.65
CA SER A 120 16.34 2.13 11.58
C SER A 120 17.14 0.93 12.07
N ARG A 121 16.76 0.36 13.21
CA ARG A 121 17.39 -0.86 13.75
C ARG A 121 17.24 -2.06 12.83
N GLN A 122 16.13 -2.15 12.10
CA GLN A 122 15.90 -3.24 11.15
C GLN A 122 16.74 -3.06 9.89
N ASP A 123 16.84 -1.83 9.38
CA ASP A 123 17.64 -1.51 8.21
C ASP A 123 19.14 -1.62 8.51
N GLU A 124 19.59 -1.24 9.71
CA GLU A 124 20.94 -1.50 10.21
C GLU A 124 21.25 -3.00 10.30
N ASN A 125 20.35 -3.79 10.91
CA ASN A 125 20.51 -5.24 10.98
C ASN A 125 20.51 -5.90 9.59
N MET A 126 19.73 -5.37 8.66
CA MET A 126 19.66 -5.87 7.28
C MET A 126 20.93 -5.49 6.50
N ALA A 127 21.43 -4.26 6.68
CA ALA A 127 22.67 -3.79 6.10
C ALA A 127 23.87 -4.56 6.66
N SER A 128 23.91 -4.82 7.96
CA SER A 128 24.95 -5.65 8.57
C SER A 128 24.87 -7.10 8.08
N ALA A 129 23.67 -7.67 7.96
CA ALA A 129 23.49 -9.01 7.40
C ALA A 129 23.88 -9.09 5.91
N ALA A 130 23.55 -8.06 5.12
CA ALA A 130 23.96 -7.94 3.73
C ALA A 130 25.48 -7.81 3.61
N MET A 131 26.13 -7.05 4.49
CA MET A 131 27.59 -6.94 4.54
C MET A 131 28.26 -8.29 4.86
N VAL A 132 27.72 -9.02 5.84
CA VAL A 132 28.18 -10.40 6.14
C VAL A 132 28.01 -11.29 4.93
N LEU A 133 26.84 -11.31 4.29
CA LEU A 133 26.57 -12.13 3.10
C LEU A 133 27.48 -11.76 1.92
N ALA A 134 27.74 -10.47 1.71
CA ALA A 134 28.69 -10.00 0.70
C ALA A 134 30.11 -10.50 1.01
N SER A 135 30.53 -10.45 2.28
CA SER A 135 31.85 -10.92 2.72
C SER A 135 32.01 -12.45 2.61
N THR A 136 30.92 -13.20 2.71
CA THR A 136 30.91 -14.67 2.56
C THR A 136 30.64 -15.13 1.12
N GLY A 137 30.81 -14.26 0.12
CA GLY A 137 30.69 -14.60 -1.31
C GLY A 137 29.27 -14.64 -1.86
N SER A 138 28.26 -14.25 -1.08
CA SER A 138 26.85 -14.17 -1.50
C SER A 138 26.46 -12.73 -1.90
N ALA A 139 27.28 -12.08 -2.73
CA ALA A 139 27.10 -10.68 -3.11
C ALA A 139 25.77 -10.40 -3.81
N ALA A 140 25.27 -11.31 -4.64
CA ALA A 140 23.96 -11.17 -5.29
C ALA A 140 22.81 -11.19 -4.28
N THR A 141 22.87 -12.06 -3.27
CA THR A 141 21.88 -12.12 -2.18
C THR A 141 21.95 -10.87 -1.30
N ALA A 142 23.16 -10.38 -1.01
CA ALA A 142 23.37 -9.13 -0.29
C ALA A 142 22.79 -7.92 -1.04
N GLN A 143 23.03 -7.84 -2.36
CA GLN A 143 22.43 -6.81 -3.22
C GLN A 143 20.90 -6.92 -3.24
N GLY A 144 20.35 -8.13 -3.35
CA GLY A 144 18.90 -8.34 -3.28
C GLY A 144 18.29 -7.89 -1.96
N MET A 145 18.98 -8.10 -0.83
CA MET A 145 18.54 -7.62 0.48
C MET A 145 18.53 -6.09 0.57
N VAL A 146 19.58 -5.42 0.10
CA VAL A 146 19.66 -3.94 0.11
C VAL A 146 18.68 -3.32 -0.89
N ALA A 147 18.59 -3.86 -2.11
CA ALA A 147 17.68 -3.37 -3.14
C ALA A 147 16.19 -3.52 -2.76
N SER A 148 15.83 -4.59 -2.01
CA SER A 148 14.45 -4.80 -1.55
C SER A 148 13.94 -3.70 -0.61
N ASN A 149 14.83 -2.95 0.03
CA ASN A 149 14.49 -1.79 0.86
C ASN A 149 14.27 -0.50 0.03
N GLU A 150 14.75 -0.46 -1.22
CA GLU A 150 14.63 0.70 -2.12
C GLU A 150 13.36 0.68 -2.98
N ASP A 151 12.82 -0.52 -3.28
CA ASP A 151 11.63 -0.71 -4.12
C ASP A 151 10.32 -0.38 -3.38
N ARG A 152 10.16 0.88 -2.99
CA ARG A 152 8.89 1.42 -2.51
C ARG A 152 7.89 1.39 -3.67
N VAL A 153 6.80 0.63 -3.52
CA VAL A 153 5.74 0.57 -4.54
C VAL A 153 4.79 1.78 -4.34
N PRO A 154 4.77 2.76 -5.27
CA PRO A 154 3.84 3.86 -5.17
C PRO A 154 2.41 3.36 -5.44
N ALA A 155 1.44 3.90 -4.71
CA ALA A 155 0.02 3.67 -4.98
C ALA A 155 -0.63 4.98 -5.43
N ALA A 156 -1.64 4.85 -6.30
CA ALA A 156 -2.55 5.96 -6.55
C ALA A 156 -3.51 6.05 -5.37
N ALA A 157 -3.67 7.26 -4.83
CA ALA A 157 -4.57 7.56 -3.73
C ALA A 157 -5.19 8.93 -3.95
N TRP A 158 -6.25 9.20 -3.21
CA TRP A 158 -6.94 10.47 -3.22
C TRP A 158 -6.68 11.20 -1.92
N TYR A 159 -6.15 12.40 -2.03
CA TYR A 159 -6.15 13.36 -0.95
C TYR A 159 -7.52 14.03 -0.92
N VAL A 160 -8.24 13.87 0.18
CA VAL A 160 -9.57 14.46 0.40
C VAL A 160 -9.48 15.56 1.43
N THR A 161 -10.25 16.62 1.19
CA THR A 161 -10.45 17.70 2.14
C THR A 161 -11.92 18.09 2.16
N GLY A 162 -12.41 18.52 3.30
CA GLY A 162 -13.74 19.08 3.42
C GLY A 162 -14.04 19.51 4.84
N GLU A 163 -15.31 19.68 5.13
CA GLU A 163 -15.79 20.08 6.44
C GLU A 163 -16.91 19.14 6.89
N ILE A 164 -16.89 18.79 8.18
CA ILE A 164 -17.92 17.98 8.82
C ILE A 164 -18.20 18.58 10.20
N ASN A 165 -19.48 18.78 10.54
CA ASN A 165 -19.89 19.33 11.83
C ASN A 165 -19.16 20.64 12.23
N GLY A 166 -18.86 21.51 11.24
CA GLY A 166 -18.14 22.78 11.48
C GLY A 166 -16.63 22.65 11.67
N ARG A 167 -16.04 21.48 11.41
CA ARG A 167 -14.59 21.23 11.52
C ARG A 167 -14.02 20.74 10.19
N GLN A 168 -12.85 21.26 9.84
CA GLN A 168 -12.14 20.82 8.64
C GLN A 168 -11.58 19.42 8.83
N PHE A 169 -11.59 18.65 7.75
CA PHE A 169 -10.96 17.35 7.68
C PHE A 169 -10.07 17.24 6.45
N SER A 170 -9.00 16.48 6.59
CA SER A 170 -8.06 16.16 5.52
C SER A 170 -7.66 14.69 5.64
N GLY A 171 -7.33 14.01 4.54
CA GLY A 171 -6.93 12.61 4.64
C GLY A 171 -6.58 11.95 3.32
N TRP A 172 -5.94 10.79 3.42
CA TRP A 172 -5.53 10.01 2.25
C TRP A 172 -6.31 8.71 2.16
N LEU A 173 -7.07 8.54 1.07
CA LEU A 173 -7.98 7.42 0.86
C LEU A 173 -7.76 6.76 -0.50
N GLY A 174 -8.20 5.51 -0.67
CA GLY A 174 -7.97 4.74 -1.89
C GLY A 174 -8.69 5.26 -3.13
N ALA A 175 -10.01 5.37 -3.08
CA ALA A 175 -10.85 6.03 -4.09
C ALA A 175 -12.20 6.40 -3.47
N PRO A 176 -12.21 7.44 -2.62
CA PRO A 176 -13.42 7.88 -1.98
C PRO A 176 -14.35 8.47 -3.04
N TYR A 177 -15.63 8.34 -2.78
CA TYR A 177 -16.67 8.99 -3.56
C TYR A 177 -17.69 9.50 -2.57
N CYS A 178 -17.88 10.82 -2.52
CA CYS A 178 -18.82 11.50 -1.62
C CYS A 178 -19.44 12.67 -2.40
N ARG A 179 -20.72 12.97 -2.15
CA ARG A 179 -21.38 14.20 -2.63
C ARG A 179 -21.43 15.22 -1.51
N GLU A 180 -21.35 16.51 -1.87
CA GLU A 180 -21.65 17.56 -0.90
C GLU A 180 -23.10 17.45 -0.42
N GLY A 181 -23.33 17.62 0.88
CA GLY A 181 -24.63 17.42 1.51
C GLY A 181 -24.96 15.96 1.81
N GLU A 182 -24.06 15.01 1.54
CA GLU A 182 -24.26 13.60 1.90
C GLU A 182 -23.89 13.33 3.36
N GLU A 183 -24.70 12.50 4.04
CA GLU A 183 -24.39 11.99 5.37
C GLU A 183 -23.37 10.84 5.28
N VAL A 184 -22.24 11.01 5.96
CA VAL A 184 -21.16 10.02 6.01
C VAL A 184 -20.69 9.81 7.44
N GLU A 185 -20.03 8.67 7.67
CA GLU A 185 -19.26 8.44 8.88
C GLU A 185 -17.77 8.45 8.53
N LEU A 186 -17.03 9.37 9.15
CA LEU A 186 -15.58 9.46 9.04
C LEU A 186 -14.93 8.76 10.22
N ILE A 187 -13.87 8.02 9.96
CA ILE A 187 -12.97 7.51 10.99
C ILE A 187 -11.71 8.35 10.91
N ALA A 188 -11.51 9.17 11.93
CA ALA A 188 -10.49 10.20 11.92
C ALA A 188 -9.73 10.26 13.25
N ALA A 189 -8.46 10.67 13.19
CA ALA A 189 -7.71 11.09 14.35
C ALA A 189 -7.91 12.59 14.56
N PRO A 190 -8.31 13.05 15.76
CA PRO A 190 -8.40 14.48 16.06
C PRO A 190 -6.98 15.04 16.25
N VAL A 191 -6.59 15.99 15.42
CA VAL A 191 -5.26 16.63 15.48
C VAL A 191 -5.46 18.14 15.57
N GLY A 192 -5.43 18.66 16.80
CA GLY A 192 -5.72 20.09 17.04
C GLY A 192 -7.15 20.45 16.62
N GLU A 193 -7.28 21.34 15.65
CA GLU A 193 -8.57 21.81 15.12
C GLU A 193 -9.04 21.04 13.86
N GLU A 194 -8.21 20.16 13.31
CA GLU A 194 -8.50 19.38 12.11
C GLU A 194 -8.73 17.90 12.41
N TYR A 195 -9.54 17.26 11.56
CA TYR A 195 -9.70 15.81 11.54
C TYR A 195 -8.84 15.18 10.46
N LEU A 196 -7.92 14.31 10.87
CA LEU A 196 -7.14 13.51 9.93
C LEU A 196 -7.88 12.20 9.62
N VAL A 197 -8.44 12.09 8.42
CA VAL A 197 -9.32 11.00 8.01
C VAL A 197 -8.52 9.80 7.52
N TYR A 198 -8.85 8.65 8.08
CA TYR A 198 -8.31 7.35 7.71
C TYR A 198 -9.35 6.46 7.03
N ALA A 199 -10.64 6.62 7.30
CA ALA A 199 -11.67 5.94 6.53
C ALA A 199 -12.91 6.79 6.32
N LEU A 200 -13.59 6.54 5.21
CA LEU A 200 -14.85 7.16 4.84
C LEU A 200 -15.88 6.06 4.62
N ILE A 201 -16.94 6.09 5.41
CA ILE A 201 -18.06 5.16 5.37
C ILE A 201 -19.29 5.91 4.88
N ARG A 202 -19.98 5.31 3.91
CA ARG A 202 -21.28 5.80 3.43
C ARG A 202 -22.34 4.78 3.83
N PRO A 203 -23.15 5.07 4.86
CA PRO A 203 -24.15 4.14 5.33
C PRO A 203 -25.22 3.87 4.25
N HIS A 204 -25.64 4.91 3.53
CA HIS A 204 -26.59 4.78 2.42
C HIS A 204 -26.08 3.89 1.29
N ALA A 205 -24.84 4.08 0.85
CA ALA A 205 -24.26 3.28 -0.23
C ALA A 205 -23.65 1.95 0.23
N ARG A 206 -23.62 1.68 1.54
CA ARG A 206 -22.90 0.56 2.18
C ARG A 206 -21.49 0.37 1.64
N SER A 207 -20.78 1.49 1.54
CA SER A 207 -19.41 1.52 1.02
C SER A 207 -18.44 2.04 2.06
N LEU A 208 -17.28 1.40 2.13
CA LEU A 208 -16.15 1.75 2.99
C LEU A 208 -14.95 2.06 2.09
N THR A 209 -14.33 3.22 2.27
CA THR A 209 -13.06 3.57 1.63
C THR A 209 -11.99 3.75 2.70
N MET A 210 -10.82 3.18 2.45
CA MET A 210 -9.68 3.22 3.38
C MET A 210 -8.39 3.62 2.66
N PRO A 211 -7.30 3.89 3.38
CA PRO A 211 -6.03 4.24 2.78
C PRO A 211 -5.48 3.04 2.02
N PRO A 212 -4.60 3.25 1.03
CA PRO A 212 -3.99 2.16 0.30
C PRO A 212 -3.37 1.08 1.19
N TRP A 213 -3.49 -0.16 0.74
CA TRP A 213 -2.94 -1.36 1.41
C TRP A 213 -3.55 -1.69 2.78
N CYS A 214 -4.56 -0.95 3.25
CA CYS A 214 -5.33 -1.27 4.45
C CYS A 214 -6.57 -2.10 4.07
N TYR A 215 -6.50 -3.43 4.16
CA TYR A 215 -7.62 -4.29 3.71
C TYR A 215 -7.73 -5.67 4.39
N GLN A 216 -6.77 -6.04 5.25
CA GLN A 216 -6.77 -7.30 5.97
C GLN A 216 -6.51 -7.08 7.46
N GLY A 217 -7.14 -7.91 8.28
CA GLY A 217 -6.78 -8.04 9.69
C GLY A 217 -5.45 -8.78 9.87
N ILE A 218 -4.82 -8.59 11.03
CA ILE A 218 -3.48 -9.11 11.35
C ILE A 218 -3.42 -10.63 11.26
N ARG A 219 -4.44 -11.34 11.78
CA ARG A 219 -4.45 -12.81 11.74
C ARG A 219 -4.57 -13.30 10.30
N ARG A 220 -5.37 -12.62 9.48
CA ARG A 220 -5.57 -12.99 8.08
C ARG A 220 -4.32 -12.74 7.24
N ALA A 221 -3.66 -11.60 7.43
CA ALA A 221 -2.40 -11.29 6.79
C ALA A 221 -1.32 -12.31 7.16
N ARG A 222 -1.22 -12.72 8.44
CA ARG A 222 -0.32 -13.80 8.87
C ARG A 222 -0.56 -15.11 8.12
N ILE A 223 -1.83 -15.52 8.00
CA ILE A 223 -2.18 -16.74 7.26
C ILE A 223 -1.83 -16.60 5.78
N ASP A 224 -2.15 -15.47 5.15
CA ASP A 224 -1.87 -15.25 3.73
C ASP A 224 -0.36 -15.20 3.45
N ALA A 225 0.44 -14.61 4.34
CA ALA A 225 1.91 -14.60 4.24
C ALA A 225 2.53 -16.00 4.41
N MET A 226 1.92 -16.87 5.22
CA MET A 226 2.36 -18.26 5.39
C MET A 226 2.04 -19.16 4.20
N LYS A 227 1.11 -18.78 3.31
CA LYS A 227 0.73 -19.64 2.18
C LYS A 227 1.88 -19.92 1.22
N VAL A 228 2.68 -18.90 0.91
CA VAL A 228 3.81 -19.04 -0.02
C VAL A 228 4.85 -20.04 0.50
N PRO A 229 5.44 -19.87 1.71
CA PRO A 229 6.42 -20.83 2.20
C PRO A 229 5.82 -22.22 2.37
N ILE A 230 4.58 -22.35 2.86
CA ILE A 230 3.89 -23.65 2.97
C ILE A 230 3.73 -24.30 1.59
N SER A 231 3.33 -23.54 0.56
CA SER A 231 3.19 -24.07 -0.79
C SER A 231 4.51 -24.57 -1.36
N VAL A 232 5.63 -23.89 -1.06
CA VAL A 232 6.97 -24.35 -1.44
C VAL A 232 7.33 -25.65 -0.72
N VAL A 233 7.07 -25.78 0.59
CA VAL A 233 7.28 -27.04 1.32
C VAL A 233 6.48 -28.18 0.71
N ILE A 234 5.21 -27.94 0.38
CA ILE A 234 4.34 -28.95 -0.25
C ILE A 234 4.90 -29.37 -1.61
N ILE A 235 5.34 -28.41 -2.44
CA ILE A 235 5.96 -28.71 -3.75
C ILE A 235 7.22 -29.56 -3.56
N LEU A 236 8.10 -29.20 -2.62
CA LEU A 236 9.31 -29.98 -2.33
C LEU A 236 8.98 -31.39 -1.81
N ALA A 237 7.95 -31.52 -0.98
CA ALA A 237 7.48 -32.82 -0.49
C ALA A 237 6.91 -33.70 -1.62
N ILE A 238 6.18 -33.10 -2.58
CA ILE A 238 5.69 -33.80 -3.76
C ILE A 238 6.86 -34.24 -4.65
N LEU A 239 7.87 -33.38 -4.86
CA LEU A 239 9.07 -33.74 -5.62
C LEU A 239 9.83 -34.89 -4.94
N LEU A 240 9.96 -34.87 -3.62
CA LEU A 240 10.53 -35.99 -2.85
C LEU A 240 9.75 -37.28 -3.05
N LEU A 241 8.43 -37.21 -3.02
CA LEU A 241 7.54 -38.36 -3.20
C LEU A 241 7.65 -38.91 -4.63
N ILE A 242 7.69 -38.06 -5.65
CA ILE A 242 7.92 -38.45 -7.04
C ILE A 242 9.25 -39.19 -7.17
N VAL A 243 10.34 -38.57 -6.69
CA VAL A 243 11.67 -39.18 -6.71
C VAL A 243 11.67 -40.54 -5.97
N GLY A 244 10.98 -40.65 -4.84
CA GLY A 244 10.85 -41.90 -4.08
C GLY A 244 10.02 -43.00 -4.76
N LEU A 245 9.04 -42.64 -5.61
CA LEU A 245 8.18 -43.59 -6.33
C LEU A 245 8.81 -44.09 -7.65
N TYR A 246 9.69 -43.31 -8.29
CA TYR A 246 10.44 -43.70 -9.50
C TYR A 246 11.63 -44.63 -9.17
N LYS A 247 11.44 -45.60 -8.27
CA LYS A 247 12.47 -46.54 -7.82
C LYS A 247 12.64 -47.76 -8.73
N GLU A 248 11.71 -47.99 -9.65
CA GLU A 248 11.74 -49.14 -10.55
C GLU A 248 12.23 -48.67 -11.93
N ASP A 249 13.46 -49.08 -12.24
CA ASP A 249 14.10 -49.08 -13.55
C ASP A 249 14.52 -47.72 -14.15
N TRP A 250 15.79 -47.36 -13.85
CA TRP A 250 16.78 -46.57 -14.61
C TRP A 250 17.32 -45.20 -14.06
N VAL A 251 18.66 -45.09 -14.11
CA VAL A 251 19.60 -43.93 -14.15
C VAL A 251 20.03 -43.23 -12.85
N VAL A 252 19.26 -43.22 -11.76
CA VAL A 252 19.70 -42.50 -10.54
C VAL A 252 20.35 -43.46 -9.54
N SER A 253 21.64 -43.31 -9.29
CA SER A 253 22.35 -44.12 -8.27
C SER A 253 21.77 -43.89 -6.87
N GLU A 254 21.82 -44.90 -5.99
CA GLU A 254 21.38 -44.76 -4.59
C GLU A 254 22.06 -43.58 -3.89
N GLY A 255 23.33 -43.29 -4.26
CA GLY A 255 24.06 -42.12 -3.77
C GLY A 255 23.46 -40.79 -4.22
N LEU A 256 23.03 -40.66 -5.48
CA LEU A 256 22.35 -39.44 -5.96
C LEU A 256 21.00 -39.25 -5.25
N MET A 257 20.26 -40.34 -5.02
CA MET A 257 19.00 -40.30 -4.26
C MET A 257 19.21 -39.82 -2.82
N GLN A 258 20.25 -40.31 -2.14
CA GLN A 258 20.61 -39.86 -0.79
C GLN A 258 21.02 -38.39 -0.77
N VAL A 259 21.84 -37.95 -1.73
CA VAL A 259 22.27 -36.54 -1.83
C VAL A 259 21.09 -35.61 -2.09
N ILE A 260 20.18 -35.97 -3.00
CA ILE A 260 18.96 -35.19 -3.28
C ILE A 260 18.06 -35.12 -2.04
N THR A 261 17.89 -36.24 -1.34
CA THR A 261 17.06 -36.31 -0.12
C THR A 261 17.66 -35.45 0.99
N ILE A 262 18.97 -35.54 1.23
CA ILE A 262 19.68 -34.70 2.22
C ILE A 262 19.56 -33.23 1.84
N PHE A 263 19.76 -32.87 0.56
CA PHE A 263 19.64 -31.48 0.10
C PHE A 263 18.24 -30.92 0.29
N LEU A 264 17.19 -31.71 0.02
CA LEU A 264 15.79 -31.28 0.17
C LEU A 264 15.37 -31.15 1.65
N VAL A 265 15.79 -32.09 2.50
CA VAL A 265 15.54 -32.04 3.95
C VAL A 265 16.29 -30.86 4.59
N THR A 266 17.57 -30.72 4.27
CA THR A 266 18.43 -29.64 4.79
C THR A 266 17.97 -28.29 4.27
N GLY A 267 17.61 -28.19 2.98
CA GLY A 267 17.07 -26.99 2.36
C GLY A 267 15.75 -26.53 3.00
N THR A 268 14.86 -27.47 3.29
CA THR A 268 13.58 -27.17 3.96
C THR A 268 13.80 -26.67 5.38
N PHE A 269 14.66 -27.33 6.15
CA PHE A 269 14.88 -27.00 7.56
C PHE A 269 15.69 -25.72 7.77
N LEU A 270 16.69 -25.46 6.92
CA LEU A 270 17.56 -24.29 7.03
C LEU A 270 16.98 -23.02 6.40
N TYR A 271 16.18 -23.13 5.34
CA TYR A 271 15.65 -21.95 4.64
C TYR A 271 14.18 -21.70 4.95
N ILE A 272 13.34 -22.74 4.95
CA ILE A 272 11.88 -22.54 5.00
C ILE A 272 11.39 -22.35 6.44
N LEU A 273 11.87 -23.13 7.41
CA LEU A 273 11.45 -22.94 8.81
C LEU A 273 11.86 -21.55 9.36
N PRO A 274 13.09 -21.05 9.13
CA PRO A 274 13.44 -19.67 9.49
C PRO A 274 12.66 -18.63 8.68
N ALA A 275 12.34 -18.89 7.41
CA ALA A 275 11.48 -17.99 6.62
C ALA A 275 10.06 -17.90 7.20
N ILE A 276 9.45 -19.03 7.59
CA ILE A 276 8.13 -19.06 8.24
C ILE A 276 8.20 -18.33 9.58
N TRP A 277 9.22 -18.59 10.38
CA TRP A 277 9.39 -17.97 11.69
C TRP A 277 9.64 -16.45 11.60
N THR A 278 10.45 -16.01 10.64
CA THR A 278 10.67 -14.58 10.39
C THR A 278 9.40 -13.90 9.89
N ILE A 279 8.64 -14.51 8.98
CA ILE A 279 7.33 -13.99 8.55
C ILE A 279 6.38 -13.90 9.76
N TRP A 280 6.31 -14.93 10.58
CA TRP A 280 5.41 -14.96 11.75
C TRP A 280 5.78 -13.91 12.81
N ARG A 281 7.07 -13.70 13.07
CA ARG A 281 7.58 -12.68 14.01
C ARG A 281 7.43 -11.25 13.47
N ARG A 282 7.45 -11.05 12.14
CA ARG A 282 7.37 -9.72 11.50
C ARG A 282 5.97 -9.11 11.52
N HIS A 283 4.92 -9.89 11.77
CA HIS A 283 3.56 -9.36 11.88
C HIS A 283 3.20 -9.02 13.35
N PRO A 284 2.52 -7.90 13.58
CA PRO A 284 1.74 -7.14 12.59
C PRO A 284 2.54 -6.04 11.88
N PHE A 285 2.31 -5.84 10.58
CA PHE A 285 2.74 -4.60 9.94
C PHE A 285 1.83 -3.46 10.39
N PRO A 286 2.35 -2.22 10.43
CA PRO A 286 1.54 -1.04 10.80
C PRO A 286 0.26 -0.88 9.98
N LYS A 287 0.25 -1.37 8.74
CA LYS A 287 -0.90 -1.32 7.82
C LYS A 287 -2.08 -2.20 8.29
N GLU A 288 -1.78 -3.40 8.81
CA GLU A 288 -2.82 -4.28 9.35
C GLU A 288 -3.32 -3.79 10.71
N GLN A 289 -2.44 -3.23 11.55
CA GLN A 289 -2.87 -2.60 12.81
C GLN A 289 -3.84 -1.46 12.55
N LEU A 290 -3.51 -0.58 11.60
CA LEU A 290 -4.41 0.50 11.20
C LEU A 290 -5.74 -0.03 10.64
N THR A 291 -5.70 -1.10 9.83
CA THR A 291 -6.93 -1.73 9.33
C THR A 291 -7.80 -2.23 10.48
N GLU A 292 -7.20 -2.88 11.49
CA GLU A 292 -7.95 -3.36 12.65
C GLU A 292 -8.52 -2.22 13.49
N GLU A 293 -7.75 -1.15 13.72
CA GLU A 293 -8.21 0.01 14.47
C GLU A 293 -9.40 0.69 13.77
N ILE A 294 -9.28 0.93 12.47
CA ILE A 294 -10.36 1.51 11.66
C ILE A 294 -11.62 0.64 11.75
N LEU A 295 -11.52 -0.65 11.48
CA LEU A 295 -12.69 -1.53 11.46
C LEU A 295 -13.30 -1.74 12.86
N THR A 296 -12.49 -1.69 13.91
CA THR A 296 -12.98 -1.75 15.29
C THR A 296 -13.79 -0.50 15.63
N VAL A 297 -13.30 0.69 15.26
CA VAL A 297 -14.03 1.97 15.45
C VAL A 297 -15.27 2.05 14.54
N ALA A 298 -15.22 1.42 13.37
CA ALA A 298 -16.38 1.24 12.50
C ALA A 298 -17.46 0.31 13.09
N GLY A 299 -17.17 -0.42 14.17
CA GLY A 299 -18.10 -1.35 14.81
C GLY A 299 -18.21 -2.71 14.11
N TRP A 300 -17.17 -3.16 13.39
CA TRP A 300 -17.17 -4.47 12.75
C TRP A 300 -16.78 -5.58 13.73
N ASP A 301 -17.43 -6.73 13.60
CA ASP A 301 -17.04 -7.94 14.35
C ASP A 301 -15.94 -8.73 13.64
N ASN A 302 -15.17 -9.50 14.41
CA ASN A 302 -14.13 -10.41 13.89
C ASN A 302 -13.07 -9.74 13.00
N VAL A 303 -12.70 -8.52 13.36
CA VAL A 303 -11.77 -7.67 12.61
C VAL A 303 -10.44 -8.35 12.29
N THR A 304 -9.91 -9.17 13.21
CA THR A 304 -8.58 -9.79 13.03
C THR A 304 -8.51 -10.80 11.87
N ASN A 305 -9.62 -11.44 11.52
CA ASN A 305 -9.68 -12.47 10.48
C ASN A 305 -10.28 -11.95 9.16
N ILE A 306 -10.57 -10.65 9.08
CA ILE A 306 -11.25 -10.08 7.93
C ILE A 306 -10.31 -9.90 6.74
N ASP A 307 -10.89 -10.03 5.55
CA ASP A 307 -10.26 -9.69 4.28
C ASP A 307 -11.30 -9.00 3.42
N LEU A 308 -11.16 -7.68 3.29
CA LEU A 308 -12.15 -6.86 2.61
C LEU A 308 -12.15 -7.09 1.11
N LEU A 309 -11.02 -7.45 0.49
CA LEU A 309 -10.99 -7.82 -0.93
C LEU A 309 -11.81 -9.09 -1.19
N LYS A 310 -11.71 -10.07 -0.28
CA LYS A 310 -12.52 -11.29 -0.36
C LYS A 310 -13.99 -11.01 -0.07
N HIS A 311 -14.29 -10.14 0.91
CA HIS A 311 -15.65 -9.74 1.26
C HIS A 311 -16.35 -9.01 0.10
N ASP A 312 -15.69 -7.99 -0.43
CA ASP A 312 -16.17 -7.18 -1.55
C ASP A 312 -16.43 -8.05 -2.79
N LYS A 313 -15.48 -8.93 -3.16
CA LYS A 313 -15.70 -9.89 -4.27
C LYS A 313 -16.92 -10.79 -4.07
N LYS A 314 -17.23 -11.21 -2.84
CA LYS A 314 -18.43 -12.01 -2.54
C LYS A 314 -19.69 -11.17 -2.71
N LYS A 315 -19.72 -9.96 -2.16
CA LYS A 315 -20.85 -9.03 -2.27
C LYS A 315 -21.14 -8.67 -3.72
N ILE A 316 -20.11 -8.37 -4.50
CA ILE A 316 -20.22 -8.12 -5.94
C ILE A 316 -20.87 -9.31 -6.67
N LYS A 317 -20.50 -10.55 -6.31
CA LYS A 317 -21.13 -11.75 -6.90
C LYS A 317 -22.59 -11.89 -6.49
N GLU A 318 -22.93 -11.59 -5.23
CA GLU A 318 -24.32 -11.59 -4.74
C GLU A 318 -25.18 -10.58 -5.50
N PHE A 319 -24.68 -9.35 -5.65
CA PHE A 319 -25.39 -8.31 -6.39
C PHE A 319 -25.63 -8.68 -7.85
N LYS A 320 -24.63 -9.29 -8.52
CA LYS A 320 -24.79 -9.81 -9.88
C LYS A 320 -25.86 -10.90 -9.98
N LYS A 321 -25.92 -11.80 -8.99
CA LYS A 321 -26.96 -12.85 -8.93
C LYS A 321 -28.36 -12.27 -8.75
N GLN A 322 -28.47 -11.16 -8.01
CA GLN A 322 -29.72 -10.45 -7.78
C GLN A 322 -30.15 -9.55 -8.95
N GLY A 323 -29.43 -9.58 -10.09
CA GLY A 323 -29.73 -8.74 -11.25
C GLY A 323 -29.41 -7.25 -11.06
N ARG A 324 -28.73 -6.87 -9.98
CA ARG A 324 -28.33 -5.47 -9.73
C ARG A 324 -27.12 -5.11 -10.59
N SER A 325 -27.25 -4.07 -11.41
CA SER A 325 -26.21 -3.59 -12.31
C SER A 325 -25.20 -2.69 -11.58
N ILE A 326 -24.24 -3.27 -10.87
CA ILE A 326 -23.20 -2.45 -10.22
C ILE A 326 -22.14 -2.03 -11.23
N ARG A 327 -22.02 -0.72 -11.48
CA ARG A 327 -20.87 -0.16 -12.20
C ARG A 327 -19.66 -0.07 -11.26
N LEU A 328 -18.97 -1.21 -11.13
CA LEU A 328 -17.84 -1.40 -10.22
C LEU A 328 -16.63 -0.51 -10.56
N LEU A 329 -16.02 0.10 -9.54
CA LEU A 329 -14.61 0.47 -9.63
C LEU A 329 -13.81 -0.81 -9.94
N LYS A 330 -12.91 -0.78 -10.93
CA LYS A 330 -12.04 -1.93 -11.19
C LYS A 330 -11.24 -2.20 -9.91
N SER A 331 -11.06 -3.46 -9.55
CA SER A 331 -10.24 -3.88 -8.39
C SER A 331 -8.86 -3.21 -8.43
N GLY A 332 -8.45 -2.57 -7.34
CA GLY A 332 -7.16 -1.87 -7.22
C GLY A 332 -7.28 -0.51 -6.53
N TRP A 333 -8.49 0.03 -6.47
CA TRP A 333 -8.83 1.22 -5.70
C TRP A 333 -9.49 0.75 -4.40
N TRP A 334 -8.87 1.00 -3.26
CA TRP A 334 -9.17 0.47 -1.91
C TRP A 334 -10.54 0.91 -1.38
N PHE A 335 -11.58 0.43 -2.06
CA PHE A 335 -13.00 0.73 -1.92
C PHE A 335 -13.74 -0.60 -1.81
N TYR A 336 -14.62 -0.71 -0.82
CA TYR A 336 -15.24 -1.98 -0.42
C TYR A 336 -16.74 -1.82 -0.19
N TYR A 337 -17.54 -2.71 -0.77
CA TYR A 337 -18.94 -2.86 -0.41
C TYR A 337 -19.11 -3.85 0.75
N TYR A 338 -20.08 -3.58 1.63
CA TYR A 338 -20.38 -4.46 2.77
C TYR A 338 -21.86 -4.82 2.92
#